data_AF-A0A7I0NTR6-F1
#
_entry.id   AF-A0A7I0NTR6-F1
#
_cell.length_a   1.000
_cell.length_b   1.000
_cell.length_c   1.000
_cell.angle_alpha   90.00
_cell.angle_beta   90.00
_cell.angle_gamma   90.00
#
_symmetry.space_group_name_H-M   'P 1'
#
loop_
_entity.id
_entity.type
_entity.pdbx_description
1 polymer ?
#
loop_
_entity_poly.entity_id
_entity_poly.type
_entity_poly.pdbx_seq_one_letter_code
_entity_poly.pdbx_strand_id
1 'polypeptide(L)'
;MNETFARRVTGLAGIGTAAALIVEVPLYFIYSGPPPDSNVLARLLIAIVALAFLIVFVTAFRELVKRVNPAYEWVGSMAFAGGLVYSTVTLVSSGLEAGAVIAADHSIDPTITVSGTYILYGSIGRLLLALFLASVGYAIARTNLLPRWTSRSAYALAGLNLLFVPSLFFGNTPANFYAANGWGTTALMGAILSYWLLALGISIYRSSTRSSVAAEATPVRH
;
A
#
# COMPACT_ATOMS: atom_id res chain seq x y z
N MET A 1 2.29 4.32 -23.36
CA MET A 1 3.24 4.75 -22.31
C MET A 1 4.62 4.17 -22.62
N ASN A 2 5.69 4.98 -22.70
CA ASN A 2 7.05 4.43 -22.84
C ASN A 2 7.59 3.91 -21.49
N GLU A 3 8.63 3.08 -21.50
CA GLU A 3 9.14 2.45 -20.28
C GLU A 3 9.67 3.47 -19.26
N THR A 4 10.41 4.49 -19.72
CA THR A 4 10.97 5.53 -18.85
C THR A 4 9.89 6.29 -18.10
N PHE A 5 8.82 6.70 -18.79
CA PHE A 5 7.69 7.36 -18.18
C PHE A 5 6.92 6.42 -17.24
N ALA A 6 6.73 5.14 -17.63
CA ALA A 6 6.12 4.14 -16.75
C ALA A 6 6.89 4.01 -15.43
N ARG A 7 8.23 3.88 -15.49
CA ARG A 7 9.09 3.84 -14.30
C ARG A 7 8.98 5.11 -13.46
N ARG A 8 8.98 6.30 -14.07
CA ARG A 8 8.85 7.56 -13.33
C ARG A 8 7.51 7.68 -12.62
N VAL A 9 6.40 7.41 -13.32
CA VAL A 9 5.06 7.48 -12.74
C VAL A 9 4.89 6.45 -11.63
N THR A 10 5.28 5.19 -11.86
CA THR A 10 5.22 4.16 -10.81
C THR A 10 6.08 4.55 -9.60
N GLY A 11 7.31 5.01 -9.83
CA GLY A 11 8.22 5.41 -8.75
C GLY A 11 7.68 6.58 -7.92
N LEU A 12 7.24 7.66 -8.59
CA LEU A 12 6.70 8.85 -7.92
C LEU A 12 5.40 8.56 -7.19
N ALA A 13 4.48 7.78 -7.78
CA ALA A 13 3.25 7.39 -7.12
C ALA A 13 3.52 6.56 -5.86
N GLY A 14 4.47 5.61 -5.93
CA GLY A 14 4.87 4.82 -4.76
C GLY A 14 5.48 5.67 -3.64
N ILE A 15 6.31 6.66 -4.00
CA ILE A 15 6.86 7.64 -3.05
C ILE A 15 5.74 8.50 -2.44
N GLY A 16 4.78 8.96 -3.25
CA GLY A 16 3.63 9.75 -2.80
C GLY A 16 2.75 8.99 -1.81
N THR A 17 2.41 7.73 -2.11
CA THR A 17 1.70 6.84 -1.17
C THR A 17 2.48 6.69 0.12
N ALA A 18 3.78 6.38 0.04
CA ALA A 18 4.60 6.17 1.22
C ALA A 18 4.71 7.42 2.09
N ALA A 19 4.94 8.59 1.49
CA ALA A 19 5.05 9.86 2.22
C ALA A 19 3.75 10.18 2.98
N ALA A 20 2.60 10.01 2.34
CA ALA A 20 1.31 10.20 2.98
C ALA A 20 1.11 9.23 4.18
N LEU A 21 1.37 7.94 3.99
CA LEU A 21 1.24 6.95 5.07
C LEU A 21 2.24 7.18 6.23
N ILE A 22 3.46 7.63 5.93
CA ILE A 22 4.47 7.96 6.97
C ILE A 22 4.00 9.14 7.82
N VAL A 23 3.29 10.11 7.23
CA VAL A 23 2.69 11.23 7.98
C VAL A 23 1.44 10.78 8.74
N GLU A 24 0.65 9.86 8.19
CA GLU A 24 -0.57 9.36 8.82
C GLU A 24 -0.30 8.55 10.09
N VAL A 25 0.67 7.62 10.07
CA VAL A 25 0.90 6.66 11.17
C VAL A 25 1.14 7.33 12.54
N PRO A 26 1.98 8.39 12.67
CA PRO A 26 2.15 9.10 13.93
C PRO A 26 0.83 9.65 14.51
N LEU A 27 -0.15 10.00 13.68
CA LEU A 27 -1.43 10.57 14.13
C LEU A 27 -2.24 9.59 14.99
N TYR A 28 -1.93 8.29 14.98
CA TYR A 28 -2.53 7.31 15.89
C TYR A 28 -1.99 7.40 17.34
N PHE A 29 -0.91 8.16 17.58
CA PHE A 29 -0.17 8.14 18.86
C PHE A 29 0.02 9.51 19.51
N ILE A 30 -0.38 10.61 18.87
CA ILE A 30 -0.14 11.99 19.36
C ILE A 30 -1.20 12.51 20.34
N TYR A 31 -2.10 11.67 20.80
CA TYR A 31 -3.17 12.04 21.72
C TYR A 31 -3.25 11.05 22.90
N SER A 32 -3.83 11.52 24.01
CA SER A 32 -4.14 10.70 25.19
C SER A 32 -5.65 10.55 25.34
N GLY A 33 -6.13 9.34 25.59
CA GLY A 33 -7.56 9.06 25.72
C GLY A 33 -8.27 8.90 24.35
N PRO A 34 -9.57 9.19 24.26
CA PRO A 34 -10.31 9.12 23.00
C PRO A 34 -9.71 10.05 21.93
N PRO A 35 -9.64 9.61 20.66
CA PRO A 35 -9.08 10.44 19.59
C PRO A 35 -9.94 11.69 19.35
N PRO A 36 -9.35 12.89 19.25
CA PRO A 36 -10.07 14.08 18.78
C PRO A 36 -10.58 13.90 17.35
N ASP A 37 -11.79 14.35 17.05
CA ASP A 37 -12.43 14.20 15.73
C ASP A 37 -11.56 14.77 14.61
N SER A 38 -10.98 15.96 14.82
CA SER A 38 -10.09 16.60 13.86
C SER A 38 -8.86 15.74 13.53
N ASN A 39 -8.33 15.00 14.51
CA ASN A 39 -7.24 14.07 14.32
C ASN A 39 -7.69 12.82 13.54
N VAL A 40 -8.88 12.28 13.83
CA VAL A 40 -9.44 11.18 13.02
C VAL A 40 -9.62 11.63 11.57
N LEU A 41 -10.30 12.74 11.34
CA LEU A 41 -10.61 13.23 10.00
C LEU A 41 -9.34 13.58 9.21
N ALA A 42 -8.32 14.15 9.86
CA ALA A 42 -7.03 14.39 9.24
C ALA A 42 -6.34 13.09 8.80
N ARG A 43 -6.31 12.06 9.66
CA ARG A 43 -5.74 10.75 9.31
C ARG A 43 -6.46 10.13 8.11
N LEU A 44 -7.80 10.17 8.12
CA LEU A 44 -8.62 9.60 7.06
C LEU A 44 -8.43 10.33 5.73
N LEU A 45 -8.32 11.66 5.77
CA LEU A 45 -8.03 12.46 4.57
C LEU A 45 -6.65 12.10 3.99
N ILE A 46 -5.63 11.99 4.83
CA ILE A 46 -4.28 11.60 4.39
C ILE A 46 -4.30 10.19 3.81
N ALA A 47 -4.99 9.25 4.46
CA ALA A 47 -5.16 7.88 3.98
C ALA A 47 -5.84 7.85 2.59
N ILE A 48 -6.92 8.62 2.39
CA ILE A 48 -7.62 8.73 1.10
C ILE A 48 -6.66 9.22 -0.01
N VAL A 49 -5.85 10.24 0.28
CA VAL A 49 -4.83 10.74 -0.66
C VAL A 49 -3.75 9.67 -0.93
N ALA A 50 -3.29 8.96 0.09
CA ALA A 50 -2.33 7.88 -0.04
C ALA A 50 -2.85 6.75 -0.96
N LEU A 51 -4.13 6.39 -0.80
CA LEU A 51 -4.81 5.37 -1.59
C LEU A 51 -5.02 5.81 -3.05
N ALA A 52 -5.28 7.11 -3.30
CA ALA A 52 -5.31 7.64 -4.66
C ALA A 52 -3.94 7.49 -5.34
N PHE A 53 -2.84 7.81 -4.65
CA PHE A 53 -1.50 7.54 -5.16
C PHE A 53 -1.24 6.04 -5.36
N LEU A 54 -1.76 5.18 -4.48
CA LEU A 54 -1.58 3.73 -4.59
C LEU A 54 -2.29 3.19 -5.84
N ILE A 55 -3.48 3.68 -6.16
CA ILE A 55 -4.19 3.34 -7.40
C ILE A 55 -3.35 3.70 -8.63
N VAL A 56 -2.74 4.90 -8.63
CA VAL A 56 -1.82 5.30 -9.71
C VAL A 56 -0.60 4.38 -9.76
N PHE A 57 -0.02 4.04 -8.60
CA PHE A 57 1.12 3.12 -8.50
C PHE A 57 0.80 1.77 -9.13
N VAL A 58 -0.30 1.12 -8.75
CA VAL A 58 -0.63 -0.23 -9.23
C VAL A 58 -1.01 -0.25 -10.70
N THR A 59 -1.65 0.82 -11.18
CA THR A 59 -1.98 1.01 -12.61
C THR A 59 -0.70 1.13 -13.43
N ALA A 60 0.21 2.04 -13.02
CA ALA A 60 1.46 2.24 -13.72
C ALA A 60 2.40 1.02 -13.62
N PHE A 61 2.38 0.31 -12.48
CA PHE A 61 3.16 -0.90 -12.29
C PHE A 61 2.74 -2.02 -13.26
N ARG A 62 1.43 -2.24 -13.47
CA ARG A 62 0.93 -3.20 -14.47
C ARG A 62 1.47 -2.89 -15.86
N GLU A 63 1.36 -1.63 -16.27
CA GLU A 63 1.87 -1.17 -17.56
C GLU A 63 3.39 -1.32 -17.66
N LEU A 64 4.12 -1.04 -16.59
CA LEU A 64 5.56 -1.22 -16.53
C LEU A 64 5.95 -2.70 -16.70
N VAL A 65 5.28 -3.64 -16.02
CA VAL A 65 5.51 -5.08 -16.18
C VAL A 65 5.28 -5.51 -17.62
N LYS A 66 4.16 -5.09 -18.22
CA LYS A 66 3.82 -5.37 -19.61
C LYS A 66 4.89 -4.86 -20.59
N ARG A 67 5.47 -3.69 -20.33
CA ARG A 67 6.53 -3.10 -21.18
C ARG A 67 7.86 -3.82 -21.07
N VAL A 68 8.25 -4.24 -19.85
CA VAL A 68 9.52 -4.93 -19.63
C VAL A 68 9.47 -6.36 -20.15
N ASN A 69 8.36 -7.08 -19.94
CA ASN A 69 8.17 -8.41 -20.50
C ASN A 69 6.68 -8.74 -20.66
N PRO A 70 6.12 -8.70 -21.89
CA PRO A 70 4.71 -8.98 -22.16
C PRO A 70 4.23 -10.36 -21.69
N ALA A 71 5.12 -11.36 -21.63
CA ALA A 71 4.76 -12.72 -21.19
C ALA A 71 4.30 -12.77 -19.72
N TYR A 72 4.60 -11.72 -18.93
CA TYR A 72 4.20 -11.62 -17.52
C TYR A 72 3.09 -10.57 -17.30
N GLU A 73 2.38 -10.12 -18.34
CA GLU A 73 1.25 -9.17 -18.23
C GLU A 73 0.17 -9.67 -17.26
N TRP A 74 -0.07 -10.98 -17.20
CA TRP A 74 -1.04 -11.58 -16.28
C TRP A 74 -0.70 -11.30 -14.82
N VAL A 75 0.57 -11.33 -14.44
CA VAL A 75 1.03 -11.05 -13.07
C VAL A 75 0.87 -9.56 -12.77
N GLY A 76 1.23 -8.70 -13.72
CA GLY A 76 1.00 -7.25 -13.61
C GLY A 76 -0.49 -6.93 -13.42
N SER A 77 -1.36 -7.68 -14.09
CA SER A 77 -2.82 -7.55 -13.95
C SER A 77 -3.34 -8.06 -12.60
N MET A 78 -2.75 -9.14 -12.06
CA MET A 78 -3.04 -9.61 -10.71
C MET A 78 -2.62 -8.61 -9.64
N ALA A 79 -1.42 -8.01 -9.77
CA ALA A 79 -0.95 -6.96 -8.88
C ALA A 79 -1.87 -5.72 -8.93
N PHE A 80 -2.27 -5.31 -10.14
CA PHE A 80 -3.24 -4.23 -10.32
C PHE A 80 -4.59 -4.54 -9.67
N ALA A 81 -5.19 -5.69 -9.95
CA ALA A 81 -6.48 -6.06 -9.40
C ALA A 81 -6.44 -6.16 -7.87
N GLY A 82 -5.44 -6.84 -7.31
CA GLY A 82 -5.27 -6.97 -5.85
C GLY A 82 -5.09 -5.62 -5.16
N GLY A 83 -4.22 -4.77 -5.71
CA GLY A 83 -3.98 -3.44 -5.14
C GLY A 83 -5.16 -2.47 -5.31
N LEU A 84 -5.90 -2.56 -6.42
CA LEU A 84 -7.12 -1.77 -6.64
C LEU A 84 -8.22 -2.19 -5.68
N VAL A 85 -8.49 -3.50 -5.54
CA VAL A 85 -9.50 -4.02 -4.62
C VAL A 85 -9.13 -3.69 -3.17
N TYR A 86 -7.85 -3.82 -2.78
CA TYR A 86 -7.36 -3.35 -1.49
C TYR A 86 -7.66 -1.87 -1.27
N SER A 87 -7.34 -1.03 -2.25
CA SER A 87 -7.56 0.42 -2.15
C SER A 87 -9.04 0.75 -2.03
N THR A 88 -9.89 0.09 -2.81
CA THR A 88 -11.35 0.27 -2.76
C THR A 88 -11.91 -0.12 -1.40
N VAL A 89 -11.57 -1.29 -0.87
CA VAL A 89 -12.03 -1.75 0.46
C VAL A 89 -11.58 -0.78 1.55
N THR A 90 -10.35 -0.28 1.46
CA THR A 90 -9.81 0.67 2.44
C THR A 90 -10.50 2.03 2.35
N LEU A 91 -10.76 2.54 1.14
CA LEU A 91 -11.53 3.77 0.92
C LEU A 91 -12.96 3.67 1.46
N VAL A 92 -13.62 2.53 1.26
CA VAL A 92 -14.95 2.26 1.83
C VAL A 92 -14.88 2.30 3.36
N SER A 93 -13.88 1.66 3.95
CA SER A 93 -13.68 1.71 5.41
C SER A 93 -13.47 3.14 5.91
N SER A 94 -12.58 3.91 5.26
CA SER A 94 -12.33 5.30 5.62
C SER A 94 -13.58 6.17 5.50
N GLY A 95 -14.43 5.94 4.50
CA GLY A 95 -15.71 6.63 4.34
C GLY A 95 -16.70 6.31 5.47
N LEU A 96 -16.79 5.04 5.87
CA LEU A 96 -17.64 4.61 6.99
C LEU A 96 -17.16 5.23 8.32
N GLU A 97 -15.86 5.24 8.57
CA GLU A 97 -15.26 5.84 9.76
C GLU A 97 -15.45 7.37 9.80
N ALA A 98 -15.18 8.06 8.69
CA ALA A 98 -15.37 9.50 8.60
C ALA A 98 -16.83 9.89 8.80
N GLY A 99 -17.75 9.16 8.14
CA GLY A 99 -19.19 9.40 8.27
C GLY A 99 -19.68 9.21 9.70
N ALA A 100 -19.20 8.17 10.39
CA ALA A 100 -19.57 7.93 11.79
C ALA A 100 -19.06 9.02 12.72
N VAL A 101 -17.81 9.48 12.55
CA VAL A 101 -17.25 10.58 13.36
C VAL A 101 -18.01 11.88 13.13
N ILE A 102 -18.34 12.21 11.88
CA ILE A 102 -19.08 13.44 11.55
C ILE A 102 -20.52 13.40 12.10
N ALA A 103 -21.14 12.24 12.11
CA ALA A 103 -22.53 12.09 12.54
C ALA A 103 -22.69 12.00 14.08
N ALA A 104 -21.62 11.70 14.81
CA ALA A 104 -21.67 11.58 16.27
C ALA A 104 -21.82 12.95 16.95
N ASP A 105 -22.56 12.98 18.05
CA ASP A 105 -22.74 14.15 18.93
C ASP A 105 -21.63 14.28 19.98
N HIS A 106 -20.72 13.31 20.03
CA HIS A 106 -19.55 13.25 20.91
C HIS A 106 -18.39 12.56 20.20
N SER A 107 -17.17 12.74 20.69
CA SER A 107 -16.01 12.06 20.12
C SER A 107 -16.07 10.55 20.32
N ILE A 108 -15.86 9.82 19.23
CA ILE A 108 -15.84 8.36 19.19
C ILE A 108 -14.49 7.86 18.67
N ASP A 109 -14.09 6.65 19.06
CA ASP A 109 -13.00 5.94 18.40
C ASP A 109 -13.56 5.05 17.28
N PRO A 110 -13.50 5.49 16.00
CA PRO A 110 -14.11 4.75 14.90
C PRO A 110 -13.42 3.42 14.60
N THR A 111 -12.23 3.18 15.17
CA THR A 111 -11.56 1.88 15.06
C THR A 111 -12.27 0.79 15.86
N ILE A 112 -13.12 1.17 16.82
CA ILE A 112 -13.88 0.26 17.69
C ILE A 112 -15.38 0.42 17.47
N THR A 113 -15.88 1.66 17.41
CA THR A 113 -17.32 1.95 17.46
C THR A 113 -18.03 1.69 16.13
N VAL A 114 -17.31 1.70 15.00
CA VAL A 114 -17.90 1.42 13.69
C VAL A 114 -17.83 -0.07 13.40
N SER A 115 -18.99 -0.72 13.30
CA SER A 115 -19.07 -2.16 13.11
C SER A 115 -18.49 -2.59 11.77
N GLY A 116 -17.58 -3.57 11.80
CA GLY A 116 -17.07 -4.25 10.61
C GLY A 116 -15.90 -3.56 9.89
N THR A 117 -15.61 -2.28 10.15
CA THR A 117 -14.48 -1.56 9.52
C THR A 117 -13.14 -2.24 9.83
N TYR A 118 -12.97 -2.69 11.07
CA TYR A 118 -11.79 -3.46 11.49
C TYR A 118 -11.59 -4.79 10.76
N ILE A 119 -12.62 -5.36 10.13
CA ILE A 119 -12.47 -6.53 9.26
C ILE A 119 -12.04 -6.10 7.85
N LEU A 120 -12.56 -4.97 7.36
CA LEU A 120 -12.21 -4.39 6.06
C LEU A 120 -10.72 -4.03 5.99
N TYR A 121 -10.21 -3.20 6.91
CA TYR A 121 -8.79 -2.83 6.95
C TYR A 121 -7.91 -3.85 7.70
N GLY A 122 -8.52 -4.72 8.51
CA GLY A 122 -7.87 -5.86 9.15
C GLY A 122 -7.79 -7.05 8.19
N SER A 123 -8.41 -8.18 8.54
CA SER A 123 -8.21 -9.46 7.85
C SER A 123 -8.42 -9.45 6.34
N ILE A 124 -9.45 -8.75 5.83
CA ILE A 124 -9.69 -8.61 4.38
C ILE A 124 -8.54 -7.82 3.74
N GLY A 125 -8.21 -6.65 4.31
CA GLY A 125 -7.10 -5.82 3.87
C GLY A 125 -5.76 -6.57 3.88
N ARG A 126 -5.48 -7.38 4.91
CA ARG A 126 -4.27 -8.20 5.01
C ARG A 126 -4.19 -9.23 3.88
N LEU A 127 -5.29 -9.94 3.61
CA LEU A 127 -5.33 -10.92 2.54
C LEU A 127 -5.09 -10.28 1.16
N LEU A 128 -5.73 -9.14 0.90
CA LEU A 128 -5.57 -8.40 -0.36
C LEU A 128 -4.16 -7.83 -0.53
N LEU A 129 -3.56 -7.30 0.55
CA LEU A 129 -2.17 -6.87 0.55
C LEU A 129 -1.22 -8.03 0.30
N ALA A 130 -1.46 -9.21 0.89
CA ALA A 130 -0.64 -10.39 0.63
C ALA A 130 -0.69 -10.79 -0.85
N LEU A 131 -1.87 -10.80 -1.46
CA LEU A 131 -2.03 -11.07 -2.90
C LEU A 131 -1.28 -10.04 -3.75
N PHE A 132 -1.44 -8.76 -3.44
CA PHE A 132 -0.74 -7.66 -4.12
C PHE A 132 0.78 -7.82 -4.01
N LEU A 133 1.31 -8.00 -2.80
CA LEU A 133 2.74 -8.13 -2.54
C LEU A 133 3.34 -9.39 -3.18
N ALA A 134 2.65 -10.53 -3.11
CA ALA A 134 3.08 -11.76 -3.77
C ALA A 134 3.15 -11.59 -5.30
N SER A 135 2.16 -10.91 -5.88
CA SER A 135 2.11 -10.61 -7.32
C SER A 135 3.25 -9.66 -7.74
N VAL A 136 3.48 -8.59 -6.98
CA VAL A 136 4.61 -7.67 -7.20
C VAL A 136 5.94 -8.41 -7.08
N GLY A 137 6.11 -9.22 -6.03
CA GLY A 137 7.31 -10.02 -5.79
C GLY A 137 7.60 -11.00 -6.92
N TYR A 138 6.57 -11.68 -7.42
CA TYR A 138 6.68 -12.60 -8.56
C TYR A 138 7.02 -11.87 -9.85
N ALA A 139 6.33 -10.77 -10.15
CA ALA A 139 6.59 -9.98 -11.35
C ALA A 139 8.05 -9.50 -11.38
N ILE A 140 8.55 -8.96 -10.26
CA ILE A 140 9.94 -8.51 -10.15
C ILE A 140 10.93 -9.67 -10.32
N ALA A 141 10.70 -10.81 -9.65
CA ALA A 141 11.59 -11.97 -9.72
C ALA A 141 11.74 -12.49 -11.15
N ARG A 142 10.64 -12.54 -11.90
CA ARG A 142 10.59 -13.16 -13.23
C ARG A 142 11.02 -12.23 -14.35
N THR A 143 10.88 -10.93 -14.16
CA THR A 143 11.25 -9.92 -15.17
C THR A 143 12.61 -9.28 -14.93
N ASN A 144 13.25 -9.52 -13.77
CA ASN A 144 14.45 -8.82 -13.33
C ASN A 144 14.30 -7.28 -13.37
N LEU A 145 13.06 -6.80 -13.18
CA LEU A 145 12.72 -5.37 -13.23
C LEU A 145 13.53 -4.52 -12.24
N LEU A 146 13.85 -5.12 -11.09
CA LEU A 146 14.52 -4.49 -9.94
C LEU A 146 15.48 -5.47 -9.26
N PRO A 147 16.37 -5.00 -8.36
CA PRO A 147 17.27 -5.84 -7.61
C PRO A 147 16.55 -6.92 -6.78
N ARG A 148 17.17 -8.09 -6.61
CA ARG A 148 16.57 -9.27 -5.95
C ARG A 148 15.97 -9.02 -4.56
N TRP A 149 16.46 -8.03 -3.82
CA TRP A 149 15.94 -7.69 -2.50
C TRP A 149 14.47 -7.23 -2.55
N THR A 150 14.03 -6.55 -3.62
CA THR A 150 12.65 -6.04 -3.72
C THR A 150 11.65 -7.19 -3.84
N SER A 151 11.99 -8.25 -4.59
CA SER A 151 11.17 -9.45 -4.67
C SER A 151 11.15 -10.24 -3.37
N ARG A 152 12.32 -10.47 -2.74
CA ARG A 152 12.41 -11.20 -1.46
C ARG A 152 11.66 -10.50 -0.35
N SER A 153 11.81 -9.18 -0.24
CA SER A 153 11.07 -8.39 0.75
C SER A 153 9.56 -8.40 0.46
N ALA A 154 9.12 -8.32 -0.80
CA ALA A 154 7.70 -8.43 -1.15
C ALA A 154 7.10 -9.76 -0.67
N TYR A 155 7.80 -10.89 -0.89
CA TYR A 155 7.35 -12.19 -0.40
C TYR A 155 7.35 -12.29 1.13
N ALA A 156 8.37 -11.74 1.80
CA ALA A 156 8.41 -11.70 3.26
C ALA A 156 7.22 -10.91 3.82
N LEU A 157 6.91 -9.76 3.25
CA LEU A 157 5.75 -8.94 3.64
C LEU A 157 4.43 -9.60 3.29
N ALA A 158 4.34 -10.32 2.17
CA ALA A 158 3.16 -11.09 1.82
C ALA A 158 2.90 -12.19 2.87
N GLY A 159 3.94 -12.94 3.24
CA GLY A 159 3.86 -13.95 4.30
C GLY A 159 3.46 -13.34 5.63
N LEU A 160 4.03 -12.19 5.99
CA LEU A 160 3.66 -11.47 7.22
C LEU A 160 2.19 -11.04 7.20
N ASN A 161 1.69 -10.50 6.10
CA ASN A 161 0.26 -10.15 5.98
C ASN A 161 -0.63 -11.39 6.10
N LEU A 162 -0.26 -12.54 5.52
CA LEU A 162 -0.99 -13.79 5.70
C LEU A 162 -1.01 -14.24 7.16
N LEU A 163 0.10 -14.07 7.89
CA LEU A 163 0.13 -14.35 9.32
C LEU A 163 -0.81 -13.44 10.12
N PHE A 164 -1.16 -12.24 9.65
CA PHE A 164 -2.14 -11.39 10.30
C PHE A 164 -3.59 -11.63 9.85
N VAL A 165 -3.85 -12.46 8.83
CA VAL A 165 -5.23 -12.75 8.40
C VAL A 165 -6.08 -13.34 9.54
N PRO A 166 -5.59 -14.31 10.35
CA PRO A 166 -6.38 -14.86 11.46
C PRO A 166 -6.66 -13.90 12.63
N SER A 167 -6.21 -12.64 12.59
CA SER A 167 -6.46 -11.65 13.64
C SER A 167 -7.94 -11.44 13.96
N LEU A 168 -8.85 -11.76 13.01
CA LEU A 168 -10.30 -11.70 13.22
C LEU A 168 -10.81 -12.56 14.38
N PHE A 169 -10.06 -13.59 14.79
CA PHE A 169 -10.40 -14.44 15.93
C PHE A 169 -9.96 -13.86 17.29
N PHE A 170 -9.24 -12.74 17.30
CA PHE A 170 -8.58 -12.19 18.49
C PHE A 170 -9.21 -10.89 18.98
N GLY A 171 -10.44 -10.61 18.55
CA GLY A 171 -11.23 -9.44 18.98
C GLY A 171 -10.85 -8.14 18.27
N ASN A 172 -11.34 -7.02 18.80
CA ASN A 172 -11.24 -5.68 18.21
C ASN A 172 -10.75 -4.62 19.21
N THR A 173 -9.85 -5.00 20.14
CA THR A 173 -9.22 -4.04 21.05
C THR A 173 -7.92 -3.51 20.45
N PRO A 174 -7.80 -2.22 20.07
CA PRO A 174 -6.64 -1.67 19.36
C PRO A 174 -5.31 -1.79 20.13
N ALA A 175 -5.38 -1.77 21.47
CA ALA A 175 -4.22 -1.94 22.34
C ALA A 175 -3.58 -3.33 22.23
N ASN A 176 -4.34 -4.35 21.82
CA ASN A 176 -3.82 -5.71 21.66
C ASN A 176 -3.06 -5.81 20.32
N PHE A 177 -1.86 -6.39 20.33
CA PHE A 177 -1.01 -6.47 19.14
C PHE A 177 -1.69 -7.16 17.95
N TYR A 178 -2.36 -8.28 18.20
CA TYR A 178 -2.86 -9.21 17.18
C TYR A 178 -4.39 -9.19 17.00
N ALA A 179 -5.08 -8.22 17.63
CA ALA A 179 -6.50 -8.01 17.36
C ALA A 179 -6.72 -7.56 15.90
N ALA A 180 -7.96 -7.67 15.41
CA ALA A 180 -8.30 -7.31 14.03
C ALA A 180 -7.97 -5.84 13.69
N ASN A 181 -8.14 -4.93 14.66
CA ASN A 181 -7.70 -3.53 14.63
C ASN A 181 -6.47 -3.25 15.51
N GLY A 182 -5.82 -4.31 15.99
CA GLY A 182 -4.66 -4.22 16.87
C GLY A 182 -3.53 -3.40 16.26
N TRP A 183 -2.76 -2.69 17.08
CA TRP A 183 -1.68 -1.82 16.61
C TRP A 183 -0.62 -2.56 15.78
N GLY A 184 -0.44 -3.87 16.01
CA GLY A 184 0.42 -4.71 15.19
C GLY A 184 -0.13 -4.90 13.78
N THR A 185 -1.42 -5.22 13.69
CA THR A 185 -2.15 -5.38 12.43
C THR A 185 -2.28 -4.07 11.67
N THR A 186 -2.51 -2.94 12.35
CA THR A 186 -2.83 -1.65 11.72
C THR A 186 -1.59 -0.75 11.58
N ALA A 187 -1.12 -0.18 12.69
CA ALA A 187 -0.07 0.83 12.69
C ALA A 187 1.30 0.28 12.28
N LEU A 188 1.73 -0.85 12.85
CA LEU A 188 3.02 -1.45 12.52
C LEU A 188 3.07 -1.93 11.07
N MET A 189 2.05 -2.65 10.60
CA MET A 189 2.01 -3.09 9.20
C MET A 189 1.88 -1.90 8.23
N GLY A 190 1.13 -0.85 8.59
CA GLY A 190 1.05 0.39 7.82
C GLY A 190 2.42 1.07 7.68
N ALA A 191 3.18 1.17 8.78
CA ALA A 191 4.53 1.70 8.78
C ALA A 191 5.49 0.86 7.93
N ILE A 192 5.47 -0.47 8.11
CA ILE A 192 6.34 -1.37 7.32
C ILE A 192 6.02 -1.26 5.84
N LEU A 193 4.73 -1.25 5.47
CA LEU A 193 4.31 -1.09 4.08
C LEU A 193 4.76 0.27 3.51
N SER A 194 4.63 1.36 4.27
CA SER A 194 4.99 2.70 3.80
C SER A 194 6.49 2.82 3.54
N TYR A 195 7.35 2.36 4.45
CA TYR A 195 8.80 2.36 4.22
C TYR A 195 9.21 1.43 3.09
N TRP A 196 8.54 0.28 2.94
CA TRP A 196 8.81 -0.62 1.82
C TRP A 196 8.41 0.00 0.48
N LEU A 197 7.23 0.64 0.39
CA LEU A 197 6.78 1.37 -0.80
C LEU A 197 7.72 2.54 -1.13
N LEU A 198 8.25 3.23 -0.11
CA LEU A 198 9.24 4.29 -0.31
C LEU A 198 10.51 3.73 -0.98
N ALA A 199 11.07 2.67 -0.40
CA ALA A 199 12.29 2.04 -0.91
C ALA A 199 12.08 1.46 -2.33
N LEU A 200 10.92 0.84 -2.57
CA LEU A 200 10.53 0.32 -3.88
C LEU A 200 10.36 1.47 -4.90
N GLY A 201 9.62 2.52 -4.54
CA GLY A 201 9.36 3.69 -5.38
C GLY A 201 10.64 4.40 -5.79
N ILE A 202 11.57 4.62 -4.84
CA ILE A 202 12.91 5.15 -5.12
C ILE A 202 13.68 4.24 -6.07
N SER A 203 13.62 2.92 -5.87
CA SER A 203 14.33 1.95 -6.72
C SER A 203 13.80 1.96 -8.16
N ILE A 204 12.49 2.03 -8.34
CA ILE A 204 11.86 2.14 -9.65
C ILE A 204 12.21 3.47 -10.30
N TYR A 205 12.09 4.58 -9.57
CA TYR A 205 12.40 5.90 -10.09
C TYR A 205 13.86 6.01 -10.57
N ARG A 206 14.82 5.56 -9.74
CA ARG A 206 16.25 5.53 -10.07
C ARG A 206 16.61 4.56 -11.19
N SER A 207 15.79 3.53 -11.44
CA SER A 207 16.01 2.65 -12.60
C SER A 207 15.71 3.35 -13.93
N SER A 208 14.81 4.34 -13.95
CA SER A 208 14.47 5.10 -15.16
C SER A 208 15.64 5.89 -15.73
N THR A 209 16.48 6.46 -14.86
CA THR A 209 17.66 7.25 -15.26
C THR A 209 18.79 6.37 -15.80
N ARG A 210 18.92 5.13 -15.32
CA ARG A 210 19.88 4.17 -15.90
C ARG A 210 19.44 3.70 -17.27
N SER A 211 18.15 3.39 -17.45
CA SER A 211 17.61 2.98 -18.75
C SER A 211 17.77 4.07 -19.81
N SER A 212 17.62 5.35 -19.46
CA SER A 212 17.85 6.45 -20.42
C SER A 212 19.32 6.58 -20.82
N VAL A 213 20.26 6.49 -19.86
CA VAL A 213 21.70 6.58 -20.13
C VAL A 213 22.19 5.41 -21.01
N ALA A 214 21.69 4.20 -20.76
CA ALA A 214 22.02 3.04 -21.58
C ALA A 214 21.50 3.15 -23.03
N ALA A 215 20.29 3.70 -23.21
CA ALA A 215 19.72 3.94 -24.53
C ALA A 215 20.53 4.97 -25.34
N GLU A 216 21.04 6.02 -24.69
CA GLU A 216 21.85 7.07 -25.33
C GLU A 216 23.28 6.61 -25.66
N ALA A 217 23.83 5.67 -24.89
CA ALA A 217 25.17 5.12 -25.09
C ALA A 217 25.27 4.05 -26.19
N THR A 218 24.16 3.65 -26.82
CA THR A 218 24.18 2.67 -27.92
C THR A 218 24.34 3.41 -29.25
N PRO A 219 25.52 3.41 -29.90
CA PRO A 219 25.68 4.11 -31.18
C PRO A 219 24.88 3.35 -32.23
N VAL A 220 24.07 4.10 -33.00
CA VAL A 220 23.40 3.59 -34.20
C VAL A 220 24.48 3.08 -35.16
N ARG A 221 24.63 1.76 -35.25
CA ARG A 221 25.43 1.15 -36.31
C ARG A 221 24.63 1.28 -37.61
N HIS A 222 25.06 2.22 -38.45
CA HIS A 222 24.67 2.32 -39.86
C HIS A 222 25.30 1.20 -40.69
#